data_AF-A0A9D9BFX0-F1
#
_entry.id   AF-A0A9D9BFX0-F1
#
_cell.length_a   1.000
_cell.length_b   1.000
_cell.length_c   1.000
_cell.angle_alpha   90.00
_cell.angle_beta   90.00
_cell.angle_gamma   90.00
#
_symmetry.space_group_name_H-M   'P 1'
#
loop_
_entity.id
_entity.type
_entity.pdbx_description
1 polymer ?
#
loop_
_entity_poly.entity_id
_entity_poly.type
_entity_poly.pdbx_seq_one_letter_code
_entity_poly.pdbx_strand_id
1 'polypeptide(L)'
;MRSINPRNVTALQLRGDVRQTLARGTLLQRFGLAKMLLKPCESQYRIVWENPREFDDPASITTPDPNWLACALFGYILPPVEVHLMLKRDAAQPGFENHHRRHFLDTAPTLEPMTEEQAIEYLVKKDLPNHIWDGSYQGNRQILRIVKASSIPANRTFRDAWRVNQEQTA
;
A
#
# COMPACT_ATOMS: atom_id res chain seq x y z
N MET A 1 -32.04 23.43 -5.75
CA MET A 1 -31.07 22.42 -5.24
C MET A 1 -31.82 21.13 -4.94
N ARG A 2 -31.70 20.10 -5.78
CA ARG A 2 -32.34 18.81 -5.53
C ARG A 2 -31.43 17.98 -4.63
N SER A 3 -31.91 17.70 -3.41
CA SER A 3 -31.29 16.81 -2.44
C SER A 3 -31.30 15.39 -3.00
N ILE A 4 -30.12 14.79 -3.19
CA ILE A 4 -29.98 13.39 -3.63
C ILE A 4 -30.20 12.51 -2.39
N ASN A 5 -31.30 11.75 -2.39
CA ASN A 5 -31.65 10.78 -1.36
C ASN A 5 -30.78 9.51 -1.52
N PRO A 6 -29.96 9.12 -0.53
CA PRO A 6 -28.92 8.09 -0.70
C PRO A 6 -29.43 6.64 -0.71
N ARG A 7 -30.75 6.39 -0.71
CA ARG A 7 -31.31 5.04 -0.51
C ARG A 7 -31.76 4.29 -1.77
N ASN A 8 -31.68 4.88 -2.96
CA ASN A 8 -32.08 4.21 -4.21
C ASN A 8 -31.10 4.49 -5.33
N VAL A 9 -29.86 4.02 -5.19
CA VAL A 9 -28.95 3.96 -6.33
C VAL A 9 -28.64 2.49 -6.61
N THR A 10 -29.17 2.01 -7.73
CA THR A 10 -28.97 0.65 -8.24
C THR A 10 -27.47 0.35 -8.29
N ALA A 11 -27.05 -0.78 -7.72
CA ALA A 11 -25.64 -1.18 -7.55
C ALA A 11 -24.81 -1.22 -8.86
N LEU A 12 -25.46 -1.22 -10.03
CA LEU A 12 -24.83 -1.13 -11.35
C LEU A 12 -24.61 0.32 -11.83
N GLN A 13 -25.55 1.24 -11.58
CA GLN A 13 -25.41 2.66 -11.95
C GLN A 13 -24.46 3.42 -11.01
N LEU A 14 -24.37 2.99 -9.75
CA LEU A 14 -23.34 3.46 -8.82
C LEU A 14 -21.92 3.23 -9.34
N ARG A 15 -21.64 2.14 -10.06
CA ARG A 15 -20.25 1.81 -10.41
C ARG A 15 -19.62 2.79 -11.38
N GLY A 16 -20.38 3.31 -12.36
CA GLY A 16 -19.87 4.32 -13.30
C GLY A 16 -19.69 5.69 -12.64
N ASP A 17 -20.70 6.12 -11.90
CA ASP A 17 -20.74 7.45 -11.28
C ASP A 17 -19.80 7.57 -10.06
N VAL A 18 -19.72 6.52 -9.25
CA VAL A 18 -18.80 6.45 -8.10
C VAL A 18 -17.34 6.39 -8.56
N ARG A 19 -17.01 5.68 -9.65
CA ARG A 19 -15.64 5.69 -10.20
C ARG A 19 -15.22 7.08 -10.66
N GLN A 20 -16.08 7.78 -11.40
CA GLN A 20 -15.78 9.15 -11.81
C GLN A 20 -15.71 10.12 -10.62
N THR A 21 -16.56 9.93 -9.61
CA THR A 21 -16.54 10.74 -8.39
C THR A 21 -15.26 10.51 -7.59
N LEU A 22 -14.87 9.25 -7.41
CA LEU A 22 -13.67 8.87 -6.66
C LEU A 22 -12.37 9.19 -7.40
N ALA A 23 -12.39 9.36 -8.72
CA ALA A 23 -11.23 9.79 -9.51
C ALA A 23 -10.97 11.31 -9.45
N ARG A 24 -11.92 12.10 -8.93
CA ARG A 24 -11.85 13.56 -8.92
C ARG A 24 -11.39 14.09 -7.56
N GLY A 25 -10.70 15.24 -7.60
CA GLY A 25 -10.24 15.94 -6.41
C GLY A 25 -8.89 15.42 -5.88
N THR A 26 -8.50 15.95 -4.72
CA THR A 26 -7.23 15.62 -4.05
C THR A 26 -7.21 14.17 -3.57
N LEU A 27 -6.02 13.57 -3.44
CA LEU A 27 -5.86 12.21 -2.93
C LEU A 27 -6.56 12.02 -1.58
N LEU A 28 -6.48 13.03 -0.70
CA LEU A 28 -7.15 12.97 0.60
C LEU A 28 -8.68 12.93 0.48
N GLN A 29 -9.26 13.73 -0.44
CA GLN A 29 -10.70 13.69 -0.72
C GLN A 29 -11.10 12.33 -1.31
N ARG A 30 -10.32 11.79 -2.25
CA ARG A 30 -10.56 10.47 -2.84
C ARG A 30 -10.57 9.38 -1.76
N PHE A 31 -9.57 9.38 -0.86
CA PHE A 31 -9.52 8.45 0.29
C PHE A 31 -10.68 8.65 1.27
N GLY A 32 -11.02 9.90 1.59
CA GLY A 32 -12.13 10.20 2.51
C GLY A 32 -13.47 9.69 1.99
N LEU A 33 -13.74 9.90 0.70
CA LEU A 33 -14.93 9.37 0.03
C LEU A 33 -14.90 7.84 -0.05
N ALA A 34 -13.76 7.26 -0.44
CA ALA A 34 -13.61 5.81 -0.54
C ALA A 34 -13.89 5.12 0.80
N LYS A 35 -13.42 5.67 1.92
CA LYS A 35 -13.69 5.14 3.27
C LYS A 35 -15.18 5.12 3.64
N MET A 36 -15.98 6.05 3.10
CA MET A 36 -17.42 6.08 3.33
C MET A 36 -18.19 5.12 2.40
N LEU A 37 -17.67 4.87 1.19
CA LEU A 37 -18.38 4.17 0.13
C LEU A 37 -17.96 2.70 -0.02
N LEU A 38 -16.72 2.37 0.30
CA LEU A 38 -16.15 1.03 0.11
C LEU A 38 -16.15 0.26 1.43
N LYS A 39 -16.43 -1.05 1.34
CA LYS A 39 -16.28 -1.97 2.47
C LYS A 39 -14.78 -2.26 2.67
N PRO A 40 -14.24 -2.17 3.90
CA PRO A 40 -12.87 -2.57 4.19
C PRO A 40 -12.61 -4.04 3.80
N CYS A 41 -11.41 -4.34 3.29
CA CYS A 41 -11.01 -5.66 2.83
C CYS A 41 -9.72 -6.10 3.52
N GLU A 42 -9.75 -7.23 4.22
CA GLU A 42 -8.56 -7.81 4.84
C GLU A 42 -7.74 -8.57 3.79
N SER A 43 -6.42 -8.31 3.75
CA SER A 43 -5.53 -9.06 2.87
C SER A 43 -5.27 -10.46 3.40
N GLN A 44 -5.16 -11.41 2.49
CA GLN A 44 -4.65 -12.75 2.73
C GLN A 44 -3.12 -12.79 2.78
N TYR A 45 -2.43 -11.72 2.44
CA TYR A 45 -0.97 -11.64 2.38
C TYR A 45 -0.38 -10.72 3.45
N ARG A 46 0.87 -10.98 3.82
CA ARG A 46 1.70 -10.15 4.70
C ARG A 46 3.10 -10.05 4.09
N ILE A 47 3.73 -8.89 4.24
CA ILE A 47 5.10 -8.67 3.77
C ILE A 47 6.02 -8.80 4.99
N VAL A 48 6.83 -9.86 5.02
CA VAL A 48 7.83 -10.09 6.05
C VAL A 48 9.19 -9.64 5.52
N TRP A 49 9.91 -8.83 6.27
CA TRP A 49 11.21 -8.32 5.84
C TRP A 49 12.19 -8.08 6.99
N GLU A 50 13.48 -8.16 6.70
CA GLU A 50 14.58 -7.94 7.65
C GLU A 50 15.45 -6.79 7.13
N ASN A 51 15.89 -5.90 8.02
CA ASN A 51 16.82 -4.84 7.66
C ASN A 51 18.26 -5.40 7.62
N PRO A 52 18.91 -5.51 6.45
CA PRO A 52 20.27 -6.05 6.37
C PRO A 52 21.33 -5.13 6.98
N ARG A 53 20.97 -3.91 7.39
CA ARG A 53 21.86 -3.00 8.13
C ARG A 53 21.79 -3.24 9.64
N GLU A 54 20.78 -3.98 10.11
CA GLU A 54 20.46 -4.23 11.52
C GLU A 54 20.04 -5.70 11.65
N PHE A 55 20.97 -6.64 11.40
CA PHE A 55 20.63 -8.07 11.36
C PHE A 55 20.14 -8.65 12.70
N ASP A 56 20.45 -8.00 13.81
CA ASP A 56 20.02 -8.43 15.14
C ASP A 56 18.54 -8.09 15.39
N ASP A 57 17.95 -7.13 14.65
CA ASP A 57 16.55 -6.75 14.81
C ASP A 57 15.61 -7.81 14.24
N PRO A 58 14.53 -8.19 14.94
CA PRO A 58 13.60 -9.20 14.45
C PRO A 58 12.94 -8.80 13.13
N ALA A 59 12.52 -9.80 12.36
CA ALA A 59 11.79 -9.59 11.11
C ALA A 59 10.56 -8.69 11.33
N SER A 60 10.47 -7.66 10.51
CA SER A 60 9.34 -6.75 10.41
C SER A 60 8.22 -7.35 9.58
N ILE A 61 6.98 -6.94 9.88
CA ILE A 61 5.79 -7.37 9.15
C ILE A 61 5.00 -6.13 8.75
N THR A 62 4.89 -5.90 7.45
CA THR A 62 4.00 -4.89 6.89
C THR A 62 2.66 -5.53 6.54
N THR A 63 1.59 -4.95 7.07
CA THR A 63 0.21 -5.37 6.83
C THR A 63 -0.52 -4.25 6.08
N PRO A 64 -1.19 -4.52 4.94
CA PRO A 64 -1.99 -3.51 4.27
C PRO A 64 -3.16 -3.07 5.14
N ASP A 65 -3.41 -1.76 5.20
CA ASP A 65 -4.62 -1.23 5.83
C ASP A 65 -5.87 -1.70 5.05
N PRO A 66 -6.93 -2.18 5.71
CA PRO A 66 -8.10 -2.71 5.01
C PRO A 66 -8.87 -1.70 4.14
N ASN A 67 -8.86 -0.41 4.50
CA ASN A 67 -9.47 0.63 3.67
C ASN A 67 -8.56 0.95 2.48
N TRP A 68 -7.24 0.99 2.70
CA TRP A 68 -6.28 1.18 1.63
C TRP A 68 -6.36 0.06 0.59
N LEU A 69 -6.44 -1.20 1.04
CA LEU A 69 -6.58 -2.35 0.14
C LEU A 69 -7.89 -2.28 -0.66
N ALA A 70 -9.00 -1.92 0.00
CA ALA A 70 -10.27 -1.71 -0.70
C ALA A 70 -10.15 -0.64 -1.80
N CYS A 71 -9.38 0.43 -1.56
CA CYS A 71 -9.10 1.45 -2.58
C CYS A 71 -8.27 0.89 -3.74
N ALA A 72 -7.24 0.10 -3.44
CA ALA A 72 -6.38 -0.53 -4.44
C ALA A 72 -7.15 -1.48 -5.36
N LEU A 73 -8.01 -2.33 -4.77
CA LEU A 73 -8.84 -3.28 -5.50
C LEU A 73 -9.99 -2.61 -6.27
N PHE A 74 -10.50 -1.48 -5.79
CA PHE A 74 -11.54 -0.73 -6.50
C PHE A 74 -10.98 0.06 -7.69
N GLY A 75 -9.74 0.54 -7.58
CA GLY A 75 -9.08 1.37 -8.60
C GLY A 75 -9.50 2.83 -8.56
N TYR A 76 -8.89 3.62 -9.43
CA TYR A 76 -9.15 5.05 -9.70
C TYR A 76 -8.97 6.00 -8.51
N ILE A 77 -8.34 5.55 -7.42
CA ILE A 77 -8.12 6.34 -6.20
C ILE A 77 -6.64 6.63 -6.01
N LEU A 78 -5.83 5.57 -6.11
CA LEU A 78 -4.39 5.61 -5.83
C LEU A 78 -3.61 6.16 -7.02
N PRO A 79 -2.59 7.00 -6.79
CA PRO A 79 -1.63 7.37 -7.83
C PRO A 79 -0.70 6.19 -8.15
N PRO A 80 0.07 6.24 -9.25
CA PRO A 80 1.19 5.33 -9.49
C PRO A 80 2.21 5.38 -8.35
N VAL A 81 2.82 4.23 -8.04
CA VAL A 81 3.81 4.13 -6.95
C VAL A 81 5.05 4.96 -7.24
N GLU A 82 5.36 5.16 -8.51
CA GLU A 82 6.46 5.98 -9.01
C GLU A 82 6.37 7.41 -8.49
N VAL A 83 5.17 7.95 -8.32
CA VAL A 83 4.97 9.30 -7.76
C VAL A 83 5.46 9.36 -6.31
N HIS A 84 5.16 8.35 -5.50
CA HIS A 84 5.69 8.26 -4.13
C HIS A 84 7.21 8.09 -4.13
N LEU A 85 7.76 7.29 -5.04
CA LEU A 85 9.20 7.07 -5.15
C LEU A 85 9.95 8.34 -5.57
N MET A 86 9.41 9.11 -6.52
CA MET A 86 9.95 10.41 -6.93
C MET A 86 9.96 11.38 -5.74
N LEU A 87 8.85 11.51 -5.01
CA LEU A 87 8.78 12.37 -3.83
C LEU A 87 9.78 11.96 -2.74
N LYS A 88 9.98 10.66 -2.51
CA LYS A 88 11.00 10.16 -1.59
C LYS A 88 12.42 10.50 -2.05
N ARG A 89 12.70 10.39 -3.36
CA ARG A 89 14.00 10.73 -3.94
C ARG A 89 14.30 12.22 -3.80
N ASP A 90 13.33 13.07 -4.12
CA ASP A 90 13.47 14.52 -3.97
C ASP A 90 13.70 14.89 -2.50
N ALA A 91 12.93 14.29 -1.59
CA ALA A 91 13.08 14.50 -0.16
C ALA A 91 14.43 14.05 0.42
N ALA A 92 15.16 13.17 -0.27
CA ALA A 92 16.48 12.70 0.13
C ALA A 92 17.62 13.58 -0.39
N GLN A 93 17.35 14.55 -1.29
CA GLN A 93 18.40 15.42 -1.83
C GLN A 93 18.90 16.43 -0.78
N PRO A 94 20.22 16.72 -0.74
CA PRO A 94 20.76 17.76 0.13
C PRO A 94 20.11 19.13 -0.17
N GLY A 95 19.65 19.83 0.87
CA GLY A 95 19.00 21.13 0.73
C GLY A 95 17.52 21.07 0.33
N PHE A 96 16.90 19.88 0.31
CA PHE A 96 15.45 19.78 0.11
C PHE A 96 14.70 20.42 1.27
N GLU A 97 13.95 21.47 0.99
CA GLU A 97 12.95 22.01 1.89
C GLU A 97 11.59 21.39 1.60
N ASN A 98 10.93 20.88 2.63
CA ASN A 98 9.58 20.34 2.52
C ASN A 98 8.58 21.49 2.36
N HIS A 99 8.54 22.03 1.14
CA HIS A 99 7.40 22.81 0.70
C HIS A 99 6.21 21.86 0.72
N HIS A 100 5.08 22.23 1.34
CA HIS A 100 3.86 21.42 1.47
C HIS A 100 3.16 21.08 0.13
N ARG A 101 3.92 20.78 -0.92
CA ARG A 101 3.57 20.45 -2.30
C ARG A 101 2.94 19.05 -2.39
N ARG A 102 1.86 18.82 -1.62
CA ARG A 102 1.00 17.64 -1.73
C ARG A 102 0.27 17.56 -3.07
N HIS A 103 0.28 18.64 -3.85
CA HIS A 103 -0.38 18.72 -5.15
C HIS A 103 0.06 17.64 -6.16
N PHE A 104 1.31 17.14 -6.08
CA PHE A 104 1.79 16.11 -7.02
C PHE A 104 1.00 14.79 -6.92
N LEU A 105 0.60 14.39 -5.71
CA LEU A 105 -0.23 13.20 -5.50
C LEU A 105 -1.69 13.41 -5.93
N ASP A 106 -2.13 14.67 -5.88
CA ASP A 106 -3.49 15.05 -6.25
C ASP A 106 -3.66 15.05 -7.77
N THR A 107 -2.66 15.54 -8.51
CA THR A 107 -2.69 15.69 -9.98
C THR A 107 -2.18 14.47 -10.74
N ALA A 108 -1.56 13.50 -10.07
CA ALA A 108 -1.12 12.27 -10.69
C ALA A 108 -2.30 11.51 -11.32
N PRO A 109 -2.08 10.79 -12.44
CA PRO A 109 -3.10 9.88 -12.97
C PRO A 109 -3.47 8.86 -11.89
N THR A 110 -4.68 8.32 -11.93
CA THR A 110 -5.09 7.25 -11.02
C THR A 110 -4.88 5.89 -11.68
N LEU A 111 -4.56 4.89 -10.87
CA LEU A 111 -4.38 3.52 -11.35
C LEU A 111 -5.72 2.85 -11.60
N GLU A 112 -5.77 1.97 -12.60
CA GLU A 112 -6.86 1.01 -12.78
C GLU A 112 -6.97 0.06 -11.56
N PRO A 113 -8.09 -0.67 -11.40
CA PRO A 113 -8.23 -1.68 -10.34
C PRO A 113 -7.08 -2.69 -10.35
N MET A 114 -6.46 -2.92 -9.20
CA MET A 114 -5.35 -3.87 -9.05
C MET A 114 -5.85 -5.24 -8.54
N THR A 115 -5.10 -6.30 -8.84
CA THR A 115 -5.22 -7.56 -8.08
C THR A 115 -4.64 -7.38 -6.66
N GLU A 116 -4.92 -8.32 -5.77
CA GLU A 116 -4.37 -8.28 -4.42
C GLU A 116 -2.83 -8.34 -4.46
N GLU A 117 -2.25 -9.20 -5.31
CA GLU A 117 -0.81 -9.35 -5.50
C GLU A 117 -0.16 -8.04 -5.99
N GLN A 118 -0.76 -7.39 -6.99
CA GLN A 118 -0.30 -6.09 -7.49
C GLN A 118 -0.36 -5.01 -6.40
N ALA A 119 -1.39 -5.01 -5.56
CA ALA A 119 -1.50 -4.09 -4.44
C ALA A 119 -0.41 -4.35 -3.38
N ILE A 120 -0.06 -5.62 -3.13
CA ILE A 120 1.05 -5.95 -2.21
C ILE A 120 2.39 -5.51 -2.79
N GLU A 121 2.66 -5.74 -4.08
CA GLU A 121 3.88 -5.24 -4.75
C GLU A 121 3.97 -3.71 -4.72
N TYR A 122 2.85 -3.03 -4.93
CA TYR A 122 2.75 -1.58 -4.76
C TYR A 122 3.16 -1.18 -3.34
N LEU A 123 2.67 -1.88 -2.32
CA LEU A 123 2.96 -1.58 -0.92
C LEU A 123 4.44 -1.83 -0.56
N VAL A 124 5.06 -2.88 -1.13
CA VAL A 124 6.51 -3.14 -1.00
C VAL A 124 7.29 -1.89 -1.43
N LYS A 125 7.03 -1.39 -2.64
CA LYS A 125 7.73 -0.22 -3.16
C LYS A 125 7.39 1.06 -2.40
N LYS A 126 6.12 1.24 -2.05
CA LYS A 126 5.62 2.46 -1.38
C LYS A 126 6.12 2.59 0.06
N ASP A 127 6.11 1.52 0.84
CA ASP A 127 6.25 1.62 2.31
C ASP A 127 7.56 1.02 2.84
N LEU A 128 8.18 0.04 2.17
CA LEU A 128 9.45 -0.51 2.64
C LEU A 128 10.63 0.42 2.29
N PRO A 129 11.73 0.40 3.09
CA PRO A 129 12.97 1.04 2.70
C PRO A 129 13.49 0.48 1.36
N ASN A 130 14.01 1.36 0.50
CA ASN A 130 14.42 0.98 -0.86
C ASN A 130 15.40 -0.20 -0.85
N HIS A 131 16.36 -0.20 0.08
CA HIS A 131 17.41 -1.22 0.14
C HIS A 131 16.94 -2.64 0.47
N ILE A 132 15.65 -2.80 0.79
CA ILE A 132 15.02 -4.11 1.04
C ILE A 132 14.57 -4.77 -0.28
N TRP A 133 14.20 -3.97 -1.28
CA TRP A 133 13.52 -4.47 -2.49
C TRP A 133 14.16 -4.02 -3.81
N ASP A 134 15.05 -3.01 -3.79
CA ASP A 134 15.68 -2.44 -4.99
C ASP A 134 16.86 -3.26 -5.55
N GLY A 135 17.16 -4.42 -4.96
CA GLY A 135 18.28 -5.28 -5.36
C GLY A 135 19.66 -4.83 -4.84
N SER A 136 19.72 -3.81 -3.98
CA SER A 136 20.99 -3.39 -3.36
C SER A 136 21.55 -4.41 -2.36
N TYR A 137 20.70 -5.25 -1.78
CA TYR A 137 21.15 -6.37 -0.96
C TYR A 137 21.70 -7.52 -1.83
N GLN A 138 22.98 -7.85 -1.62
CA GLN A 138 23.73 -8.86 -2.39
C GLN A 138 24.11 -10.10 -1.55
N GLY A 139 23.54 -10.24 -0.36
CA GLY A 139 23.85 -11.38 0.52
C GLY A 139 23.04 -12.64 0.18
N ASN A 140 23.43 -13.76 0.78
CA ASN A 140 22.82 -15.06 0.49
C ASN A 140 21.47 -15.30 1.20
N ARG A 141 21.05 -14.41 2.10
CA ARG A 141 19.78 -14.56 2.84
C ARG A 141 18.62 -13.98 2.05
N GLN A 142 17.45 -14.60 2.15
CA GLN A 142 16.22 -13.94 1.74
C GLN A 142 15.76 -13.02 2.86
N ILE A 143 15.79 -11.70 2.59
CA ILE A 143 15.44 -10.65 3.56
C ILE A 143 14.04 -10.07 3.33
N LEU A 144 13.33 -10.50 2.28
CA LEU A 144 11.99 -10.04 1.94
C LEU A 144 11.18 -11.24 1.45
N ARG A 145 9.96 -11.40 1.99
CA ARG A 145 9.03 -12.45 1.58
C ARG A 145 7.58 -11.99 1.71
N ILE A 146 6.78 -12.26 0.69
CA ILE A 146 5.32 -12.16 0.77
C ILE A 146 4.78 -13.54 1.18
N VAL A 147 4.06 -13.60 2.29
CA VAL A 147 3.50 -14.85 2.84
C VAL A 147 2.01 -14.73 3.04
N LYS A 148 1.32 -15.86 3.18
CA LYS A 148 -0.08 -15.86 3.62
C LYS A 148 -0.18 -15.40 5.08
N ALA A 149 -1.25 -14.70 5.42
CA ALA A 149 -1.53 -14.23 6.77
C ALA A 149 -1.58 -15.38 7.77
N SER A 150 -2.09 -16.55 7.35
CA SER A 150 -2.14 -17.76 8.17
C SER A 150 -0.76 -18.37 8.47
N SER A 151 0.28 -18.00 7.72
CA SER A 151 1.67 -18.44 7.97
C SER A 151 2.35 -17.64 9.07
N ILE A 152 1.77 -16.51 9.50
CA ILE A 152 2.29 -15.74 10.62
C ILE A 152 1.83 -16.39 11.93
N PRO A 153 2.74 -16.68 12.88
CA PRO A 153 2.34 -17.25 14.16
C PRO A 153 1.38 -16.32 14.91
N ALA A 154 0.22 -16.85 15.33
CA ALA A 154 -0.74 -16.08 16.14
C ALA A 154 -0.19 -15.79 17.54
N ASN A 155 0.60 -16.73 18.09
CA ASN A 155 1.29 -16.53 19.36
C ASN A 155 2.56 -15.69 19.15
N ARG A 156 2.60 -14.53 19.82
CA ARG A 156 3.67 -13.53 19.72
C ARG A 156 4.67 -13.56 20.88
N THR A 157 4.65 -14.57 21.77
CA THR A 157 5.57 -14.64 22.94
C THR A 157 7.04 -14.49 22.57
N PHE A 158 7.47 -14.99 21.40
CA PHE A 158 8.86 -14.89 20.91
C PHE A 158 8.99 -13.97 19.69
N ARG A 159 8.16 -12.93 19.58
CA ARG A 159 8.14 -12.01 18.44
C ARG A 159 9.50 -11.34 18.19
N ASP A 160 10.30 -11.16 19.22
CA ASP A 160 11.63 -10.52 19.12
C ASP A 160 12.71 -11.45 18.56
N ALA A 161 12.40 -12.75 18.41
CA ALA A 161 13.27 -13.73 17.78
C ALA A 161 12.83 -14.10 16.35
N TRP A 162 11.76 -13.49 15.83
CA TRP A 162 11.23 -13.85 14.52
C TRP A 162 12.21 -13.52 13.41
N ARG A 163 12.38 -14.47 12.50
CA ARG A 163 13.24 -14.37 11.31
C ARG A 163 12.51 -14.81 10.07
N VAL A 164 12.94 -14.32 8.92
CA VAL A 164 12.50 -14.87 7.63
C VAL A 164 13.05 -16.29 7.52
N ASN A 165 12.15 -17.26 7.29
CA ASN A 165 12.55 -18.65 7.10
C ASN A 165 13.35 -18.79 5.79
N GLN A 166 14.58 -19.29 5.90
CA GLN A 166 15.51 -19.46 4.78
C GLN A 166 15.32 -20.79 4.03
N GLU A 167 14.65 -21.76 4.63
CA GLU A 167 14.52 -23.12 4.09
C GLU A 167 13.26 -23.33 3.25
N GLN A 168 12.23 -22.50 3.42
CA GLN A 168 11.05 -22.58 2.57
C GLN A 168 11.40 -22.07 1.17
N THR A 169 11.62 -22.96 0.22
CA THR A 169 11.58 -22.62 -1.21
C THR A 169 10.18 -22.15 -1.61
N ALA A 170 10.13 -21.24 -2.57
CA ALA A 170 8.89 -20.69 -3.13
C ALA A 170 8.08 -21.75 -3.89
#